data_AF-A0AAW0TWY7-F1
#
_entry.id   AF-A0AAW0TWY7-F1
#
_cell.length_a   1.000
_cell.length_b   1.000
_cell.length_c   1.000
_cell.angle_alpha   90.00
_cell.angle_beta   90.00
_cell.angle_gamma   90.00
#
_symmetry.space_group_name_H-M   'P 1'
#
loop_
_entity.id
_entity.type
_entity.pdbx_description
1 polymer ?
#
loop_
_entity_poly.entity_id
_entity_poly.type
_entity_poly.pdbx_seq_one_letter_code
_entity_poly.pdbx_strand_id
1 'polypeptide(L)'
;MLFTQDEGVQYKLVPPEGGWGWMVVLGTFIIVTLLPSLGPSFGVLFSEYLLGSGSSSTNTAWIFNLQCFLWFISGILTRPLTQELGWRPVGLIGSVMASVGIMLSAVTPNPNFLFFSFSVLTGIGGGLVTCQCFTILPHYFQRLRGLTNAIMMSGICLGQFLAPPVSRFLQDNFGFRGATLILGAIMLNATVGASLFQPFERHQKMVIVEEPEEYVPAIPVKAKATDSPHLGLGVVHSASKSSFASSTVSHSVEAECDITHETRQRLLGRLEGWKMSDPSSRRSSKVQLNPQPLLH
;
A
#
# COMPACT_ATOMS: atom_id res chain seq x y z
N MET A 1 -7.83 -6.99 14.70
CA MET A 1 -9.19 -7.45 14.36
C MET A 1 -9.38 -8.78 15.05
N LEU A 2 -10.32 -8.84 16.00
CA LEU A 2 -10.67 -10.03 16.77
C LEU A 2 -12.05 -10.53 16.30
N PHE A 3 -12.18 -11.84 16.09
CA PHE A 3 -13.47 -12.46 15.79
C PHE A 3 -13.90 -13.35 16.96
N THR A 4 -15.17 -13.27 17.32
CA THR A 4 -15.85 -14.14 18.28
C THR A 4 -16.82 -15.02 17.52
N GLN A 5 -16.62 -16.34 17.52
CA GLN A 5 -17.58 -17.30 17.02
C GLN A 5 -17.90 -18.30 18.13
N ASP A 6 -19.19 -18.34 18.52
CA ASP A 6 -19.99 -19.20 19.44
C ASP A 6 -19.35 -20.05 20.58
N GLU A 7 -18.05 -19.99 20.82
CA GLU A 7 -17.32 -20.79 21.82
C GLU A 7 -16.20 -19.96 22.48
N GLY A 8 -16.41 -18.66 22.74
CA GLY A 8 -15.49 -17.82 23.55
C GLY A 8 -14.05 -17.61 23.03
N VAL A 9 -13.62 -18.29 21.96
CA VAL A 9 -12.25 -18.20 21.44
C VAL A 9 -12.06 -16.91 20.64
N GLN A 10 -11.17 -16.03 21.12
CA GLN A 10 -10.78 -14.80 20.45
C GLN A 10 -9.69 -15.07 19.40
N TYR A 11 -9.95 -14.79 18.13
CA TYR A 11 -8.96 -14.99 17.05
C TYR A 11 -8.33 -13.67 16.61
N LYS A 12 -7.01 -13.53 16.69
CA LYS A 12 -6.28 -12.37 16.14
C LYS A 12 -5.69 -12.73 14.78
N LEU A 13 -6.02 -11.91 13.76
CA LEU A 13 -5.32 -11.95 12.47
C LEU A 13 -3.89 -11.41 12.67
N VAL A 14 -2.91 -12.32 12.70
CA VAL A 14 -1.49 -11.96 12.80
C VAL A 14 -0.91 -11.99 11.39
N PRO A 15 -0.26 -10.91 10.93
CA PRO A 15 0.40 -10.92 9.63
C PRO A 15 1.47 -12.02 9.62
N PRO A 16 1.62 -12.77 8.52
CA PRO A 16 2.65 -13.78 8.42
C PRO A 16 4.00 -13.08 8.48
N GLU A 17 4.66 -13.12 9.64
CA GLU A 17 6.02 -12.60 9.81
C GLU A 17 7.02 -13.51 9.06
N GLY A 18 7.01 -13.48 7.73
CA GLY A 18 7.82 -14.30 6.84
C GLY A 18 7.06 -14.96 5.69
N GLY A 19 7.71 -15.91 4.99
CA GLY A 19 7.15 -16.59 3.83
C GLY A 19 7.03 -15.68 2.60
N TRP A 20 5.84 -15.65 1.98
CA TRP A 20 5.58 -14.86 0.76
C TRP A 20 5.75 -13.34 0.97
N GLY A 21 5.72 -12.84 2.20
CA GLY A 21 6.00 -11.42 2.49
C GLY A 21 7.37 -10.96 1.97
N TRP A 22 8.39 -11.84 1.99
CA TRP A 22 9.70 -11.51 1.42
C TRP A 22 9.70 -11.42 -0.11
N MET A 23 8.85 -12.20 -0.78
CA MET A 23 8.62 -12.06 -2.23
C MET A 23 7.95 -10.72 -2.54
N VAL A 24 7.03 -10.27 -1.69
CA VAL A 24 6.43 -8.93 -1.83
C VAL A 24 7.47 -7.83 -1.65
N VAL A 25 8.40 -7.96 -0.68
CA VAL A 25 9.53 -7.02 -0.51
C VAL A 25 10.42 -6.99 -1.74
N LEU A 26 10.73 -8.15 -2.34
CA LEU A 26 11.49 -8.21 -3.58
C LEU A 26 10.74 -7.55 -4.74
N GLY A 27 9.43 -7.79 -4.84
CA GLY A 27 8.57 -7.16 -5.86
C GLY A 27 8.51 -5.65 -5.73
N THR A 28 8.31 -5.12 -4.51
CA THR A 28 8.33 -3.68 -4.26
C THR A 28 9.72 -3.09 -4.53
N PHE A 29 10.79 -3.78 -4.12
CA PHE A 29 12.17 -3.36 -4.41
C PHE A 29 12.41 -3.19 -5.91
N ILE A 30 12.01 -4.16 -6.74
CA ILE A 30 12.17 -4.09 -8.21
C ILE A 30 11.41 -2.89 -8.76
N ILE A 31 10.15 -2.70 -8.36
CA ILE A 31 9.31 -1.60 -8.83
C ILE A 31 9.92 -0.24 -8.48
N VAL A 32 10.27 -0.03 -7.20
CA VAL A 32 10.79 1.26 -6.74
C VAL A 32 12.24 1.52 -7.17
N THR A 33 12.96 0.48 -7.60
CA THR A 33 14.25 0.64 -8.28
C THR A 33 14.05 1.11 -9.71
N LEU A 34 13.05 0.58 -10.42
CA LEU A 34 12.87 0.84 -11.85
C LEU A 34 12.09 2.13 -12.14
N LEU A 35 10.91 2.36 -11.55
CA LEU A 35 10.08 3.50 -11.95
C LEU A 35 10.63 4.87 -11.47
N PRO A 36 10.93 5.08 -10.18
CA PRO A 36 11.46 6.36 -9.69
C PRO A 36 12.81 6.77 -10.29
N SER A 37 13.53 5.83 -10.92
CA SER A 37 14.85 6.06 -11.53
C SER A 37 14.82 6.94 -12.79
N LEU A 38 13.64 7.08 -13.40
CA LEU A 38 13.42 7.97 -14.53
C LEU A 38 13.67 9.44 -14.18
N GLY A 39 13.43 9.84 -12.93
CA GLY A 39 13.50 11.25 -12.54
C GLY A 39 14.87 11.87 -12.81
N PRO A 40 15.95 11.31 -12.22
CA PRO A 40 17.31 11.74 -12.51
C PRO A 40 17.72 11.58 -13.99
N SER A 41 17.16 10.58 -14.67
CA SER A 41 17.50 10.28 -16.07
C SER A 41 16.80 11.20 -17.07
N PHE A 42 15.73 11.91 -16.66
CA PHE A 42 14.95 12.80 -17.52
C PHE A 42 15.83 13.87 -18.19
N GLY A 43 16.70 14.52 -17.39
CA GLY A 43 17.59 15.55 -17.91
C GLY A 43 18.59 14.99 -18.93
N VAL A 44 19.05 13.76 -18.74
CA VAL A 44 20.00 13.12 -19.66
C VAL A 44 19.30 12.71 -20.96
N LEU A 45 18.08 12.17 -20.87
CA LEU A 45 17.33 11.66 -22.03
C LEU A 45 16.70 12.75 -22.88
N PHE A 46 16.02 13.69 -22.25
CA PHE A 46 15.14 14.61 -22.98
C PHE A 46 15.77 15.98 -23.24
N SER A 47 16.90 16.34 -22.58
CA SER A 47 17.51 17.66 -22.80
C SER A 47 18.02 17.84 -24.23
N GLU A 48 18.77 16.86 -24.77
CA GLU A 48 19.32 16.94 -26.13
C GLU A 48 18.20 17.02 -27.17
N TYR A 49 17.14 16.21 -27.00
CA TYR A 49 15.97 16.22 -27.88
C TYR A 49 15.20 17.55 -27.82
N LEU A 50 14.92 18.07 -26.62
CA LEU A 50 14.14 19.30 -26.46
C LEU A 50 14.91 20.52 -26.94
N LEU A 51 16.23 20.58 -26.71
CA LEU A 51 17.09 21.64 -27.24
C LEU A 51 17.18 21.59 -28.77
N GLY A 52 17.33 20.39 -29.35
CA GLY A 52 17.33 20.20 -30.80
C GLY A 52 16.01 20.59 -31.48
N SER A 53 14.88 20.48 -30.76
CA SER A 53 13.56 20.92 -31.23
C SER A 53 13.31 22.42 -31.11
N GLY A 54 14.25 23.20 -30.54
CA GLY A 54 14.08 24.64 -30.29
C GLY A 54 13.13 24.97 -29.12
N SER A 55 12.85 24.00 -28.25
CA SER A 55 11.96 24.20 -27.09
C SER A 55 12.64 25.05 -26.03
N SER A 56 11.92 26.05 -25.49
CA SER A 56 12.40 26.86 -24.36
C SER A 56 12.64 26.01 -23.12
N SER A 57 13.68 26.33 -22.35
CA SER A 57 14.00 25.67 -21.07
C SER A 57 12.82 25.64 -20.09
N THR A 58 11.95 26.67 -20.15
CA THR A 58 10.71 26.72 -19.36
C THR A 58 9.75 25.58 -19.70
N ASN A 59 9.59 25.25 -20.99
CA ASN A 59 8.71 24.16 -21.42
C ASN A 59 9.24 22.81 -20.94
N THR A 60 10.55 22.59 -21.03
CA THR A 60 11.21 21.38 -20.51
C THR A 60 10.99 21.20 -19.01
N ALA A 61 11.11 22.27 -18.23
CA ALA A 61 10.86 22.23 -16.79
C ALA A 61 9.40 21.88 -16.47
N TRP A 62 8.45 22.42 -17.24
CA TRP A 62 7.03 22.10 -17.06
C TRP A 62 6.70 20.62 -17.28
N ILE A 63 7.33 19.96 -18.26
CA ILE A 63 7.13 18.53 -18.51
C ILE A 63 7.47 17.71 -17.25
N PHE A 64 8.64 17.97 -16.66
CA PHE A 64 9.10 17.26 -15.47
C PHE A 64 8.29 17.63 -14.22
N ASN A 65 7.96 18.92 -14.04
CA ASN A 65 7.17 19.37 -12.90
C ASN A 65 5.75 18.80 -12.94
N LEU A 66 5.13 18.73 -14.13
CA LEU A 66 3.81 18.13 -14.31
C LEU A 66 3.85 16.62 -14.03
N GLN A 67 4.91 15.93 -14.47
CA GLN A 67 5.15 14.53 -14.13
C GLN A 67 5.19 14.33 -12.61
N CYS A 68 6.00 15.11 -11.90
CA CYS A 68 6.10 15.05 -10.44
C CYS A 68 4.77 15.35 -9.74
N PHE A 69 4.05 16.38 -10.21
CA PHE A 69 2.74 16.74 -9.67
C PHE A 69 1.73 15.59 -9.79
N LEU A 70 1.61 15.00 -10.98
CA LEU A 70 0.72 13.87 -11.22
C LEU A 70 1.14 12.61 -10.45
N TRP A 71 2.45 12.41 -10.29
CA TRP A 71 2.99 11.33 -9.46
C TRP A 71 2.49 11.42 -8.02
N PHE A 72 2.62 12.58 -7.38
CA PHE A 72 2.15 12.75 -5.99
C PHE A 72 0.63 12.71 -5.87
N ILE A 73 -0.10 13.32 -6.81
CA ILE A 73 -1.58 13.30 -6.80
C ILE A 73 -2.13 11.88 -6.94
N SER A 74 -1.52 11.04 -7.78
CA SER A 74 -1.95 9.66 -7.95
C SER A 74 -1.85 8.82 -6.67
N GLY A 75 -1.05 9.26 -5.69
CA GLY A 75 -0.99 8.66 -4.37
C GLY A 75 -2.32 8.70 -3.63
N ILE A 76 -3.10 9.78 -3.78
CA ILE A 76 -4.43 9.93 -3.18
C ILE A 76 -5.41 8.89 -3.76
N LEU A 77 -5.28 8.59 -5.05
CA LEU A 77 -6.13 7.63 -5.76
C LEU A 77 -5.79 6.17 -5.43
N THR A 78 -4.61 5.91 -4.85
CA THR A 78 -4.10 4.54 -4.68
C THR A 78 -4.98 3.69 -3.76
N ARG A 79 -5.44 4.24 -2.64
CA ARG A 79 -6.26 3.51 -1.65
C ARG A 79 -7.62 3.06 -2.19
N PRO A 80 -8.50 3.94 -2.72
CA PRO A 80 -9.80 3.52 -3.22
C PRO A 80 -9.68 2.54 -4.39
N LEU A 81 -8.70 2.73 -5.29
CA LEU A 81 -8.44 1.79 -6.38
C LEU A 81 -8.04 0.41 -5.87
N THR A 82 -7.19 0.36 -4.84
CA THR A 82 -6.75 -0.90 -4.24
C THR A 82 -7.87 -1.61 -3.49
N GLN A 83 -8.85 -0.90 -2.93
CA GLN A 83 -10.01 -1.49 -2.27
C GLN A 83 -10.97 -2.13 -3.27
N GLU A 84 -11.24 -1.48 -4.40
CA GLU A 84 -12.19 -1.97 -5.41
C GLU A 84 -11.58 -3.05 -6.32
N LEU A 85 -10.36 -2.84 -6.81
CA LEU A 85 -9.71 -3.73 -7.78
C LEU A 85 -8.78 -4.76 -7.11
N GLY A 86 -8.32 -4.49 -5.89
CA GLY A 86 -7.31 -5.28 -5.22
C GLY A 86 -5.87 -4.88 -5.59
N TRP A 87 -4.90 -5.39 -4.82
CA TRP A 87 -3.49 -5.04 -4.95
C TRP A 87 -2.85 -5.46 -6.28
N ARG A 88 -3.22 -6.62 -6.82
CA ARG A 88 -2.62 -7.17 -8.04
C ARG A 88 -2.88 -6.35 -9.30
N PRO A 89 -4.15 -6.15 -9.71
CA PRO A 89 -4.43 -5.46 -10.96
C PRO A 89 -4.02 -4.00 -10.91
N VAL A 90 -4.12 -3.32 -9.77
CA VAL A 90 -3.68 -1.92 -9.62
C VAL A 90 -2.19 -1.78 -9.91
N GLY A 91 -1.35 -2.68 -9.36
CA GLY A 91 0.08 -2.71 -9.63
C GLY A 91 0.42 -3.04 -11.08
N LEU A 92 -0.29 -3.99 -11.69
CA LEU A 92 -0.11 -4.35 -13.10
C LEU A 92 -0.50 -3.20 -14.03
N ILE A 93 -1.66 -2.59 -13.83
CA ILE A 93 -2.17 -1.48 -14.65
C ILE A 93 -1.22 -0.29 -14.57
N GLY A 94 -0.82 0.12 -13.36
CA GLY A 94 0.04 1.29 -13.21
C GLY A 94 1.45 1.07 -13.77
N SER A 95 2.02 -0.14 -13.64
CA SER A 95 3.37 -0.44 -14.15
C SER A 95 3.39 -0.53 -15.68
N VAL A 96 2.37 -1.14 -16.27
CA VAL A 96 2.19 -1.16 -17.73
C VAL A 96 1.94 0.27 -18.24
N MET A 97 1.08 1.04 -17.59
CA MET A 97 0.78 2.42 -17.99
C MET A 97 2.03 3.31 -17.96
N ALA A 98 2.88 3.17 -16.93
CA ALA A 98 4.14 3.91 -16.84
C ALA A 98 5.15 3.48 -17.91
N SER A 99 5.27 2.18 -18.16
CA SER A 99 6.19 1.64 -19.17
C SER A 99 5.77 2.05 -20.58
N VAL A 100 4.46 1.98 -20.88
CA VAL A 100 3.89 2.44 -22.14
C VAL A 100 4.08 3.95 -22.31
N GLY A 101 3.94 4.75 -21.25
CA GLY A 101 4.20 6.21 -21.30
C GLY A 101 5.61 6.55 -21.79
N ILE A 102 6.61 5.84 -21.26
CA ILE A 102 8.00 5.99 -21.71
C ILE A 102 8.22 5.44 -23.12
N MET A 103 7.72 4.25 -23.43
CA MET A 103 7.87 3.69 -24.78
C MET A 103 7.22 4.58 -25.84
N LEU A 104 6.08 5.18 -25.52
CA LEU A 104 5.36 6.12 -26.38
C LEU A 104 6.15 7.42 -26.59
N SER A 105 6.94 7.82 -25.58
CA SER A 105 7.84 8.98 -25.68
C SER A 105 8.91 8.79 -26.78
N ALA A 106 9.31 7.55 -27.09
CA ALA A 106 10.28 7.26 -28.16
C ALA A 106 9.74 7.55 -29.58
N VAL A 107 8.42 7.43 -29.79
CA VAL A 107 7.78 7.65 -31.09
C VAL A 107 7.21 9.06 -31.21
N THR A 108 7.62 9.97 -30.32
CA THR A 108 7.12 11.35 -30.27
C THR A 108 7.34 12.09 -31.59
N PRO A 109 6.26 12.61 -32.22
CA PRO A 109 6.37 13.46 -33.40
C PRO A 109 6.53 14.94 -33.03
N ASN A 110 6.02 15.36 -31.86
CA ASN A 110 5.99 16.76 -31.41
C ASN A 110 6.31 16.87 -29.90
N PRO A 111 7.00 17.92 -29.43
CA PRO A 111 7.30 18.10 -28.00
C PRO A 111 6.03 18.15 -27.11
N ASN A 112 4.90 18.62 -27.66
CA ASN A 112 3.61 18.61 -26.97
C ASN A 112 3.10 17.20 -26.67
N PHE A 113 3.44 16.22 -27.50
CA PHE A 113 3.08 14.82 -27.26
C PHE A 113 3.88 14.22 -26.10
N LEU A 114 5.05 14.78 -25.79
CA LEU A 114 5.85 14.41 -24.63
C LEU A 114 5.16 14.79 -23.32
N PHE A 115 4.44 15.92 -23.28
CA PHE A 115 3.63 16.30 -22.10
C PHE A 115 2.58 15.24 -21.78
N PHE A 116 1.95 14.66 -22.79
CA PHE A 116 0.93 13.63 -22.58
C PHE A 116 1.55 12.26 -22.23
N SER A 117 2.51 11.80 -23.04
CA SER A 117 3.11 10.48 -22.88
C SER A 117 4.02 10.38 -21.64
N PHE A 118 4.95 11.31 -21.47
CA PHE A 118 5.83 11.34 -20.32
C PHE A 118 5.04 11.77 -19.08
N SER A 119 4.54 13.00 -19.03
CA SER A 119 3.99 13.56 -17.78
C SER A 119 2.70 12.90 -17.31
N VAL A 120 1.73 12.66 -18.20
CA VAL A 120 0.41 12.13 -17.79
C VAL A 120 0.46 10.63 -17.57
N LEU A 121 0.85 9.86 -18.59
CA LEU A 121 0.86 8.39 -18.49
C LEU A 121 1.85 7.90 -17.44
N THR A 122 3.10 8.38 -17.50
CA THR A 122 4.15 7.93 -16.57
C THR A 122 3.93 8.48 -15.17
N GLY A 123 3.36 9.67 -15.02
CA GLY A 123 3.12 10.31 -13.73
C GLY A 123 2.03 9.58 -12.96
N ILE A 124 0.87 9.41 -13.59
CA ILE A 124 -0.26 8.71 -12.97
C ILE A 124 0.09 7.23 -12.72
N GLY A 125 0.68 6.55 -13.71
CA GLY A 125 1.00 5.14 -13.59
C GLY A 125 2.10 4.88 -12.57
N GLY A 126 3.19 5.63 -12.65
CA GLY A 126 4.35 5.46 -11.77
C GLY A 126 4.05 5.83 -10.33
N GLY A 127 3.32 6.91 -10.10
CA GLY A 127 2.92 7.31 -8.76
C GLY A 127 1.95 6.34 -8.11
N LEU A 128 0.96 5.83 -8.84
CA LEU A 128 -0.01 4.85 -8.34
C LEU A 128 0.69 3.59 -7.81
N VAL A 129 1.58 2.97 -8.61
CA VAL A 129 2.28 1.74 -8.19
C VAL A 129 3.29 2.02 -7.10
N THR A 130 4.00 3.15 -7.17
CA THR A 130 4.99 3.51 -6.16
C THR A 130 4.32 3.70 -4.80
N CYS A 131 3.21 4.45 -4.73
CA CYS A 131 2.42 4.60 -3.51
C CYS A 131 1.88 3.26 -3.00
N GLN A 132 1.45 2.37 -3.90
CA GLN A 132 0.99 1.04 -3.52
C GLN A 132 2.10 0.20 -2.86
N CYS A 133 3.36 0.36 -3.29
CA CYS A 133 4.50 -0.33 -2.66
C CYS A 133 4.70 0.10 -1.20
N PHE A 134 4.47 1.37 -0.88
CA PHE A 134 4.56 1.86 0.50
C PHE A 134 3.42 1.37 1.38
N THR A 135 2.22 1.17 0.81
CA THR A 135 1.05 0.74 1.58
C THR A 135 0.98 -0.77 1.75
N ILE A 136 1.51 -1.58 0.83
CA ILE A 136 1.44 -3.04 0.92
C ILE A 136 2.35 -3.62 2.01
N LEU A 137 3.56 -3.07 2.23
CA LEU A 137 4.53 -3.64 3.17
C LEU A 137 4.03 -3.67 4.64
N PRO A 138 3.41 -2.61 5.18
CA PRO A 138 2.85 -2.63 6.54
C PRO A 138 1.73 -3.66 6.78
N HIS A 139 1.09 -4.17 5.71
CA HIS A 139 0.11 -5.24 5.82
C HIS A 139 0.77 -6.61 6.05
N TYR A 140 1.95 -6.85 5.46
CA TYR A 140 2.65 -8.13 5.55
C TYR A 140 3.55 -8.28 6.79
N PHE A 141 4.09 -7.18 7.30
CA PHE A 141 4.98 -7.19 8.46
C PHE A 141 4.43 -6.27 9.54
N GLN A 142 4.44 -6.69 10.81
CA GLN A 142 4.09 -5.81 11.95
C GLN A 142 5.33 -5.40 12.74
N ARG A 143 6.17 -6.37 13.10
CA ARG A 143 7.42 -6.12 13.86
C ARG A 143 8.54 -5.58 12.97
N LEU A 144 8.64 -6.05 11.73
CA LEU A 144 9.75 -5.74 10.80
C LEU A 144 9.45 -4.62 9.79
N ARG A 145 8.40 -3.82 10.00
CA ARG A 145 7.95 -2.75 9.07
C ARG A 145 9.06 -1.78 8.68
N GLY A 146 9.87 -1.38 9.66
CA GLY A 146 10.99 -0.45 9.45
C GLY A 146 12.07 -1.06 8.56
N LEU A 147 12.44 -2.31 8.80
CA LEU A 147 13.45 -3.03 8.02
C LEU A 147 12.99 -3.22 6.57
N THR A 148 11.75 -3.68 6.36
CA THR A 148 11.23 -3.92 5.00
C THR A 148 11.09 -2.63 4.20
N ASN A 149 10.67 -1.53 4.85
CA ASN A 149 10.64 -0.22 4.21
C ASN A 149 12.05 0.27 3.87
N ALA A 150 13.03 0.07 4.78
CA ALA A 150 14.42 0.44 4.51
C ALA A 150 15.01 -0.34 3.31
N ILE A 151 14.75 -1.65 3.24
CA ILE A 151 15.16 -2.49 2.10
C ILE A 151 14.53 -1.95 0.81
N MET A 152 13.22 -1.74 0.78
CA MET A 152 12.53 -1.17 -0.37
C MET A 152 13.13 0.18 -0.78
N MET A 153 13.30 1.11 0.18
CA MET A 153 13.84 2.45 -0.09
C MET A 153 15.28 2.43 -0.61
N SER A 154 16.10 1.47 -0.17
CA SER A 154 17.46 1.30 -0.71
C SER A 154 17.47 1.04 -2.23
N GLY A 155 16.41 0.40 -2.76
CA GLY A 155 16.21 0.21 -4.19
C GLY A 155 16.01 1.52 -4.95
N ILE A 156 15.30 2.50 -4.37
CA ILE A 156 15.13 3.84 -4.96
C ILE A 156 16.49 4.50 -5.14
N CYS A 157 17.32 4.48 -4.10
CA CYS A 157 18.67 5.06 -4.15
C CYS A 157 19.53 4.37 -5.22
N LEU A 158 19.50 3.04 -5.28
CA LEU A 158 20.23 2.26 -6.27
C LEU A 158 19.80 2.60 -7.70
N GLY A 159 18.48 2.67 -7.94
CA GLY A 159 17.92 3.05 -9.23
C GLY A 159 18.30 4.46 -9.64
N GLN A 160 18.16 5.44 -8.75
CA GLN A 160 18.52 6.83 -9.03
C GLN A 160 20.02 7.04 -9.27
N PHE A 161 20.87 6.25 -8.62
CA PHE A 161 22.31 6.29 -8.82
C PHE A 161 22.74 5.68 -10.17
N LEU A 162 22.16 4.53 -10.53
CA LEU A 162 22.52 3.81 -11.76
C LEU A 162 21.86 4.37 -13.02
N ALA A 163 20.67 4.97 -12.92
CA ALA A 163 19.89 5.31 -14.10
C ALA A 163 20.50 6.42 -14.98
N PRO A 164 21.10 7.51 -14.45
CA PRO A 164 21.77 8.51 -15.30
C PRO A 164 22.93 7.96 -16.15
N PRO A 165 23.93 7.22 -15.61
CA PRO A 165 25.02 6.68 -16.43
C PRO A 165 24.53 5.62 -17.42
N VAL A 166 23.56 4.78 -17.03
CA VAL A 166 22.93 3.81 -17.95
C VAL A 166 22.21 4.54 -19.09
N SER A 167 21.43 5.57 -18.77
CA SER A 167 20.70 6.37 -19.77
C SER A 167 21.63 7.10 -20.73
N ARG A 168 22.78 7.58 -20.23
CA ARG A 168 23.83 8.18 -21.09
C ARG A 168 24.43 7.14 -22.03
N PHE A 169 24.84 6.00 -21.50
CA PHE A 169 25.40 4.90 -22.30
C PHE A 169 24.43 4.41 -23.39
N LEU A 170 23.14 4.28 -23.06
CA LEU A 170 22.11 3.90 -24.03
C LEU A 170 21.95 4.96 -25.13
N GLN A 171 22.00 6.25 -24.78
CA GLN A 171 21.89 7.33 -25.77
C GLN A 171 23.10 7.41 -26.69
N ASP A 172 24.31 7.26 -26.17
CA ASP A 172 25.52 7.33 -26.99
C ASP A 172 25.59 6.18 -28.02
N ASN A 173 25.00 5.01 -27.71
CA ASN A 173 25.01 3.84 -28.61
C ASN A 173 23.78 3.71 -29.52
N PHE A 174 22.57 3.99 -29.00
CA PHE A 174 21.30 3.74 -29.71
C PHE A 174 20.53 5.02 -30.07
N GLY A 175 21.04 6.18 -29.68
CA GLY A 175 20.37 7.47 -29.81
C GLY A 175 19.15 7.61 -28.90
N PHE A 176 18.48 8.76 -28.99
CA PHE A 176 17.32 9.10 -28.16
C PHE A 176 16.17 8.08 -28.24
N ARG A 177 15.76 7.72 -29.46
CA ARG A 177 14.61 6.83 -29.70
C ARG A 177 14.89 5.42 -29.17
N GLY A 178 16.06 4.86 -29.48
CA GLY A 178 16.46 3.54 -29.01
C GLY A 178 16.63 3.49 -27.50
N ALA A 179 17.31 4.49 -26.92
CA ALA A 179 17.51 4.59 -25.48
C ALA A 179 16.18 4.61 -24.72
N THR A 180 15.26 5.48 -25.12
CA THR A 180 13.95 5.64 -24.46
C THR A 180 13.12 4.35 -24.56
N LEU A 181 13.16 3.64 -25.68
CA LEU A 181 12.44 2.39 -25.87
C LEU A 181 13.03 1.26 -25.00
N ILE A 182 14.35 1.15 -24.93
CA ILE A 182 15.03 0.16 -24.07
C ILE A 182 14.76 0.47 -22.59
N LEU A 183 14.81 1.74 -22.18
CA LEU A 183 14.44 2.14 -20.82
C LEU A 183 12.99 1.80 -20.47
N GLY A 184 12.05 2.04 -21.40
CA GLY A 184 10.66 1.62 -21.24
C GLY A 184 10.52 0.10 -21.10
N ALA A 185 11.29 -0.68 -21.87
CA ALA A 185 11.32 -2.14 -21.76
C ALA A 185 11.94 -2.61 -20.41
N ILE A 186 12.97 -1.93 -19.93
CA ILE A 186 13.56 -2.18 -18.60
C ILE A 186 12.49 -1.92 -17.53
N MET A 187 11.76 -0.81 -17.62
CA MET A 187 10.67 -0.48 -16.70
C MET A 187 9.51 -1.47 -16.75
N LEU A 188 9.24 -2.10 -17.89
CA LEU A 188 8.22 -3.13 -18.00
C LEU A 188 8.48 -4.33 -17.09
N ASN A 189 9.74 -4.57 -16.69
CA ASN A 189 10.06 -5.58 -15.67
C ASN A 189 9.44 -5.26 -14.30
N ALA A 190 9.04 -4.02 -14.04
CA ALA A 190 8.27 -3.67 -12.84
C ALA A 190 6.90 -4.36 -12.81
N THR A 191 6.34 -4.72 -13.97
CA THR A 191 5.10 -5.52 -14.06
C THR A 191 5.32 -6.93 -13.49
N VAL A 192 6.52 -7.50 -13.64
CA VAL A 192 6.89 -8.76 -12.98
C VAL A 192 6.90 -8.56 -11.47
N GLY A 193 7.48 -7.48 -10.97
CA GLY A 193 7.43 -7.11 -9.56
C GLY A 193 6.00 -6.97 -9.02
N ALA A 194 5.10 -6.36 -9.81
CA ALA A 194 3.69 -6.21 -9.43
C ALA A 194 2.92 -7.53 -9.43
N SER A 195 3.32 -8.50 -10.26
CA SER A 195 2.69 -9.83 -10.30
C SER A 195 2.90 -10.65 -9.00
N LEU A 196 3.96 -10.32 -8.25
CA LEU A 196 4.30 -10.93 -6.96
C LEU A 196 3.41 -10.45 -5.82
N PHE A 197 2.72 -9.32 -5.98
CA PHE A 197 1.69 -8.91 -5.04
C PHE A 197 0.63 -10.00 -5.08
N GLN A 198 0.41 -10.74 -3.99
CA GLN A 198 -0.69 -11.69 -3.91
C GLN A 198 -1.79 -11.09 -3.02
N PRO A 199 -3.06 -11.50 -3.20
CA PRO A 199 -4.15 -11.00 -2.38
C PRO A 199 -3.88 -11.38 -0.93
N PHE A 200 -3.86 -10.38 -0.06
CA PHE A 200 -3.53 -10.51 1.34
C PHE A 200 -4.47 -11.47 2.07
N GLU A 201 -5.72 -11.65 1.62
CA GLU A 201 -6.69 -12.56 2.25
C GLU A 201 -6.24 -14.04 2.25
N ARG A 202 -5.37 -14.45 1.32
CA ARG A 202 -4.93 -15.86 1.24
C ARG A 202 -3.87 -16.26 2.26
N HIS A 203 -3.21 -15.31 2.93
CA HIS A 203 -2.06 -15.59 3.79
C HIS A 203 -2.26 -15.19 5.25
N GLN A 204 -3.48 -14.76 5.62
CA GLN A 204 -3.77 -14.45 7.01
C GLN A 204 -3.81 -15.73 7.85
N LYS A 205 -2.95 -15.80 8.87
CA LYS A 205 -3.02 -16.85 9.88
C LYS A 205 -3.95 -16.39 11.00
N MET A 206 -4.97 -17.19 11.30
CA MET A 206 -5.76 -17.04 12.51
C MET A 206 -4.91 -17.57 13.68
N VAL A 207 -4.59 -16.71 14.64
CA VAL A 207 -3.94 -17.12 15.88
C VAL A 207 -4.96 -16.99 17.01
N ILE A 208 -5.13 -18.07 17.79
CA ILE A 208 -5.95 -18.08 18.99
C ILE A 208 -5.27 -17.18 20.03
N VAL A 209 -6.01 -16.22 20.57
CA VAL A 209 -5.59 -15.46 21.75
C VAL A 209 -5.95 -16.32 22.95
N GLU A 210 -4.97 -16.99 23.57
CA GLU A 210 -5.13 -17.47 24.95
C GLU A 210 -5.35 -16.23 25.83
N GLU A 211 -6.46 -16.20 26.57
CA GLU A 211 -6.72 -15.16 27.56
C GLU A 211 -5.53 -15.06 28.52
N PRO A 212 -4.99 -13.86 28.79
CA PRO A 212 -4.10 -13.73 29.93
C PRO A 212 -4.92 -14.08 31.18
N GLU A 213 -4.46 -15.10 31.91
CA GLU A 213 -4.94 -15.49 33.25
C GLU A 213 -5.36 -14.24 34.02
N GLU A 214 -6.65 -14.18 34.39
CA GLU A 214 -7.27 -13.06 35.06
C GLU A 214 -6.39 -12.58 36.22
N TYR A 215 -5.80 -11.38 36.08
CA TYR A 215 -5.04 -10.75 37.15
C TYR A 215 -6.01 -10.47 38.30
N VAL A 216 -6.08 -11.39 39.26
CA VAL A 216 -6.77 -11.20 40.53
C VAL A 216 -5.99 -10.13 41.30
N PRO A 217 -6.52 -8.91 41.48
CA PRO A 217 -5.80 -7.90 42.26
C PRO A 217 -5.65 -8.42 43.69
N ALA A 218 -4.40 -8.50 44.16
CA ALA A 218 -4.09 -8.87 45.53
C ALA A 218 -4.89 -7.97 46.49
N ILE A 219 -5.63 -8.61 47.41
CA ILE A 219 -6.39 -7.95 48.47
C ILE A 219 -5.42 -7.03 49.23
N PRO A 220 -5.69 -5.71 49.35
CA PRO A 220 -4.78 -4.82 50.06
C PRO A 220 -4.79 -5.14 51.55
N VAL A 221 -3.73 -5.78 52.03
CA VAL A 221 -3.45 -5.91 53.46
C VAL A 221 -3.16 -4.51 53.99
N LYS A 222 -4.02 -4.03 54.91
CA LYS A 222 -3.90 -2.74 55.57
C LYS A 222 -2.56 -2.68 56.34
N ALA A 223 -1.56 -2.03 55.76
CA ALA A 223 -0.31 -1.73 56.46
C ALA A 223 -0.56 -0.64 57.49
N LYS A 224 -0.31 -0.97 58.76
CA LYS A 224 -0.42 -0.08 59.92
C LYS A 224 0.74 0.91 59.88
N ALA A 225 0.43 2.20 59.71
CA ALA A 225 1.41 3.28 59.73
C ALA A 225 2.13 3.33 61.10
N THR A 226 3.46 3.41 61.07
CA THR A 226 4.28 3.74 62.24
C THR A 226 5.10 4.97 61.86
N ASP A 227 5.03 6.01 62.69
CA ASP A 227 5.58 7.35 62.51
C ASP A 227 7.11 7.40 62.48
N SER A 228 7.69 8.23 61.60
CA SER A 228 8.61 9.35 61.93
C SER A 228 9.58 9.73 60.79
N PRO A 229 10.11 10.97 60.76
CA PRO A 229 10.44 11.67 59.50
C PRO A 229 11.90 12.17 59.40
N HIS A 230 12.63 11.92 58.30
CA HIS A 230 13.86 12.70 58.00
C HIS A 230 14.12 12.90 56.49
N LEU A 231 14.07 14.18 56.09
CA LEU A 231 15.12 14.91 55.36
C LEU A 231 15.68 14.38 54.01
N GLY A 232 15.32 15.09 52.93
CA GLY A 232 16.29 15.90 52.19
C GLY A 232 16.91 15.38 50.88
N LEU A 233 16.84 16.27 49.88
CA LEU A 233 17.67 16.42 48.67
C LEU A 233 17.37 15.56 47.43
N GLY A 234 17.05 16.27 46.34
CA GLY A 234 16.72 15.71 45.04
C GLY A 234 17.89 15.54 44.08
N VAL A 235 17.57 15.02 42.91
CA VAL A 235 18.33 15.21 41.68
C VAL A 235 17.34 15.33 40.52
N VAL A 236 17.44 16.47 39.85
CA VAL A 236 16.78 16.82 38.60
C VAL A 236 17.45 16.04 37.46
N HIS A 237 16.68 15.42 36.57
CA HIS A 237 17.10 15.27 35.19
C HIS A 237 15.96 15.51 34.20
N SER A 238 16.22 16.49 33.35
CA SER A 238 15.42 17.00 32.25
C SER A 238 15.32 16.00 31.12
N ALA A 239 14.13 15.84 30.54
CA ALA A 239 13.95 15.32 29.19
C ALA A 239 12.84 16.13 28.50
N SER A 240 13.30 17.04 27.62
CA SER A 240 12.52 17.91 26.75
C SER A 240 11.57 17.11 25.85
N LYS A 241 10.27 17.45 25.87
CA LYS A 241 9.24 16.93 24.97
C LYS A 241 9.06 17.90 23.81
N SER A 242 9.45 17.50 22.60
CA SER A 242 9.06 18.21 21.37
C SER A 242 7.64 17.79 20.96
N SER A 243 6.68 18.62 21.34
CA SER A 243 5.26 18.53 20.97
C SER A 243 5.01 19.31 19.68
N PHE A 244 5.09 18.67 18.51
CA PHE A 244 4.57 19.30 17.26
C PHE A 244 4.18 18.35 16.10
N ALA A 245 4.23 17.02 16.25
CA ALA A 245 3.91 16.08 15.15
C ALA A 245 2.71 15.14 15.40
N SER A 246 1.99 15.31 16.52
CA SER A 246 1.00 14.32 16.96
C SER A 246 -0.44 14.58 16.49
N SER A 247 -0.78 15.79 16.04
CA SER A 247 -2.17 16.17 15.74
C SER A 247 -2.63 15.83 14.30
N THR A 248 -1.74 15.83 13.32
CA THR A 248 -2.10 15.52 11.92
C THR A 248 -2.20 14.01 11.67
N VAL A 249 -1.49 13.20 12.45
CA VAL A 249 -1.56 11.72 12.38
C VAL A 249 -2.85 11.20 13.02
N SER A 250 -3.30 11.79 14.13
CA SER A 250 -4.56 11.39 14.78
C SER A 250 -5.78 11.62 13.90
N HIS A 251 -5.87 12.76 13.21
CA HIS A 251 -6.99 13.04 12.31
C HIS A 251 -7.05 12.12 11.08
N SER A 252 -5.89 11.67 10.57
CA SER A 252 -5.85 10.72 9.45
C SER A 252 -6.24 9.31 9.89
N VAL A 253 -5.93 8.93 11.14
CA VAL A 253 -6.30 7.63 11.72
C VAL A 253 -7.78 7.57 12.09
N GLU A 254 -8.35 8.67 12.60
CA GLU A 254 -9.78 8.76 12.91
C GLU A 254 -10.65 8.72 11.65
N ALA A 255 -10.25 9.42 10.58
CA ALA A 255 -10.96 9.38 9.30
C ALA A 255 -10.94 7.97 8.66
N GLU A 256 -9.85 7.21 8.84
CA GLU A 256 -9.73 5.84 8.34
C GLU A 256 -10.56 4.84 9.19
N CYS A 257 -10.79 5.16 10.47
CA CYS A 257 -11.65 4.38 11.37
C CYS A 257 -13.14 4.54 11.00
N ASP A 258 -13.58 5.76 10.70
CA ASP A 258 -14.98 6.05 10.34
C ASP A 258 -15.39 5.43 9.00
N ILE A 259 -14.53 5.52 7.98
CA ILE A 259 -14.78 4.92 6.65
C ILE A 259 -14.87 3.38 6.74
N THR A 260 -14.05 2.77 7.60
CA THR A 260 -14.09 1.32 7.85
C THR A 260 -15.38 0.91 8.57
N HIS A 261 -15.93 1.76 9.44
CA HIS A 261 -17.17 1.50 10.16
C HIS A 261 -18.41 1.60 9.27
N GLU A 262 -18.47 2.57 8.36
CA GLU A 262 -19.58 2.75 7.42
C GLU A 262 -19.64 1.62 6.38
N THR A 263 -18.47 1.21 5.87
CA THR A 263 -18.35 0.08 4.92
C THR A 263 -18.78 -1.24 5.57
N ARG A 264 -18.45 -1.42 6.87
CA ARG A 264 -18.88 -2.57 7.68
C ARG A 264 -20.40 -2.62 7.86
N GLN A 265 -21.06 -1.48 8.08
CA GLN A 265 -22.53 -1.41 8.20
C GLN A 265 -23.23 -1.77 6.89
N ARG A 266 -22.71 -1.32 5.74
CA ARG A 266 -23.26 -1.65 4.41
C ARG A 266 -23.11 -3.14 4.07
N LEU A 267 -22.01 -3.78 4.47
CA LEU A 267 -21.79 -5.21 4.27
C LEU A 267 -22.66 -6.08 5.20
N LEU A 268 -22.84 -5.66 6.45
CA LEU A 268 -23.74 -6.34 7.39
C LEU A 268 -25.21 -6.28 6.93
N GLY A 269 -25.67 -5.11 6.44
CA GLY A 269 -27.02 -4.99 5.86
C GLY A 269 -27.24 -5.87 4.62
N ARG A 270 -26.21 -6.04 3.77
CA ARG A 270 -26.28 -6.96 2.62
C ARG A 270 -26.28 -8.43 3.02
N LEU A 271 -25.58 -8.79 4.10
CA LEU A 271 -25.54 -10.16 4.63
C LEU A 271 -26.84 -10.55 5.34
N GLU A 272 -27.49 -9.63 6.05
CA GLU A 272 -28.82 -9.86 6.63
C GLU A 272 -29.91 -10.04 5.56
N GLY A 273 -29.86 -9.24 4.47
CA GLY A 273 -30.73 -9.43 3.32
C GLY A 273 -30.53 -10.77 2.60
N TRP A 274 -29.32 -11.31 2.61
CA TRP A 274 -29.01 -12.64 2.07
C TRP A 274 -29.54 -13.77 2.97
N LYS A 275 -29.46 -13.63 4.30
CA LYS A 275 -30.05 -14.60 5.26
C LYS A 275 -31.59 -14.66 5.19
N MET A 276 -32.26 -13.58 4.83
CA MET A 276 -33.74 -13.56 4.70
C MET A 276 -34.25 -14.19 3.40
N SER A 277 -33.40 -14.41 2.39
CA SER A 277 -33.79 -14.97 1.09
C SER A 277 -33.46 -16.46 0.92
N ASP A 278 -32.93 -17.13 1.95
CA ASP A 278 -32.62 -18.56 1.92
C ASP A 278 -33.91 -19.43 1.99
N PRO A 279 -34.22 -20.26 0.97
CA PRO A 279 -35.44 -21.08 0.92
C PRO A 279 -35.50 -22.22 1.94
N SER A 280 -34.43 -22.44 2.73
CA SER A 280 -34.25 -23.57 3.63
C SER A 280 -35.15 -23.55 4.88
N SER A 281 -35.74 -22.41 5.25
CA SER A 281 -36.61 -22.27 6.43
C SER A 281 -38.09 -22.66 6.22
N ARG A 282 -38.53 -22.91 4.98
CA ARG A 282 -39.95 -23.26 4.67
C ARG A 282 -40.30 -24.74 4.82
N ARG A 283 -39.36 -25.62 5.19
CA ARG A 283 -39.57 -27.08 5.15
C ARG A 283 -39.94 -27.76 6.48
N SER A 284 -40.01 -27.03 7.60
CA SER A 284 -40.24 -27.63 8.93
C SER A 284 -41.64 -27.39 9.53
N SER A 285 -42.67 -27.15 8.71
CA SER A 285 -44.04 -26.98 9.20
C SER A 285 -45.08 -27.46 8.19
N LYS A 286 -45.26 -28.79 8.09
CA LYS A 286 -46.53 -29.47 7.71
C LYS A 286 -46.31 -30.99 7.58
N VAL A 287 -46.41 -31.71 8.70
CA VAL A 287 -46.99 -33.07 8.75
C VAL A 287 -47.56 -33.27 10.16
N GLN A 288 -48.76 -32.74 10.42
CA GLN A 288 -49.64 -33.28 11.45
C GLN A 288 -50.63 -34.21 10.74
N LEU A 289 -50.41 -35.51 10.84
CA LEU A 289 -51.36 -36.55 10.44
C LEU A 289 -52.34 -36.76 11.60
N ASN A 290 -53.58 -36.35 11.39
CA ASN A 290 -54.73 -36.62 12.26
C ASN A 290 -55.22 -38.06 12.00
N PRO A 291 -55.46 -38.91 13.02
CA PRO A 291 -56.08 -40.21 12.82
C PRO A 291 -57.61 -40.08 12.88
N GLN A 292 -58.31 -40.60 11.88
CA GLN A 292 -59.75 -40.90 11.93
C GLN A 292 -59.96 -42.38 11.57
N PRO A 293 -60.95 -43.07 12.17
CA PRO A 293 -61.01 -44.52 12.22
C PRO A 293 -61.87 -45.17 11.11
N LEU A 294 -61.57 -46.44 10.89
CA LEU A 294 -62.29 -47.54 10.22
C LEU A 294 -63.78 -47.32 9.85
N LEU A 295 -64.17 -47.73 8.63
CA LEU A 295 -65.18 -48.78 8.38
C LEU A 295 -65.52 -48.94 6.88
N HIS A 296 -65.63 -50.21 6.49
CA HIS A 296 -66.22 -50.83 5.29
C HIS A 296 -65.52 -50.68 3.93
#